data_AF-A0A3A1VHY0-F1
#
_entry.id   AF-A0A3A1VHY0-F1
#
_cell.length_a   1.000
_cell.length_b   1.000
_cell.length_c   1.000
_cell.angle_alpha   90.00
_cell.angle_beta   90.00
_cell.angle_gamma   90.00
#
_symmetry.space_group_name_H-M   'P 1'
#
loop_
_entity.id
_entity.type
_entity.pdbx_description
1 polymer ?
#
loop_
_entity_poly.entity_id
_entity_poly.type
_entity_poly.pdbx_seq_one_letter_code
_entity_poly.pdbx_strand_id
1 'polypeptide(L)'
;MGRINQIGGIYIKLRFLLVLLLTAPIILLSCTNNVPNNNSMKENEQGTVYFGKGEVWLATYSVFKVNNSLFDSLYIQYIGKNRDESIGPIEYSLVGDGFKFESQYSQELKGVRSFHTSSEANADIFSFEPNKDGVFTLTIKYSGKTETLHLSSLIQNEN
;
A
#
# COMPACT_ATOMS: atom_id res chain seq x y z
N MET A 1 -79.64 -3.00 -12.75
CA MET A 1 -79.05 -4.09 -13.56
C MET A 1 -78.09 -3.46 -14.57
N GLY A 2 -76.81 -3.80 -14.56
CA GLY A 2 -75.81 -3.20 -15.45
C GLY A 2 -74.38 -3.64 -15.14
N ARG A 3 -74.11 -4.96 -15.12
CA ARG A 3 -72.76 -5.52 -15.01
C ARG A 3 -72.22 -5.80 -16.42
N ILE A 4 -71.58 -4.83 -17.08
CA ILE A 4 -70.89 -5.06 -18.37
C ILE A 4 -69.45 -4.49 -18.41
N ASN A 5 -69.00 -3.71 -17.42
CA ASN A 5 -67.68 -3.02 -17.51
C ASN A 5 -66.48 -3.71 -16.84
N GLN A 6 -66.54 -5.01 -16.48
CA GLN A 6 -65.41 -5.69 -15.82
C GLN A 6 -64.47 -6.49 -16.73
N ILE A 7 -64.84 -6.74 -17.99
CA ILE A 7 -64.07 -7.65 -18.84
C ILE A 7 -62.88 -6.95 -19.52
N GLY A 8 -63.01 -5.66 -19.88
CA GLY A 8 -61.94 -4.92 -20.58
C GLY A 8 -60.68 -4.65 -19.73
N GLY A 9 -60.83 -4.48 -18.42
CA GLY A 9 -59.70 -4.22 -17.52
C GLY A 9 -58.75 -5.42 -17.35
N ILE A 10 -59.27 -6.64 -17.49
CA ILE A 10 -58.48 -7.88 -17.37
C ILE A 10 -57.53 -8.03 -18.56
N TYR A 11 -58.00 -7.74 -19.78
CA TYR A 11 -57.15 -7.84 -20.98
C TYR A 11 -56.04 -6.79 -21.00
N ILE A 12 -56.28 -5.59 -20.48
CA ILE A 12 -55.26 -4.55 -20.35
C ILE A 12 -54.20 -4.97 -19.33
N LYS A 13 -54.61 -5.49 -18.16
CA LYS A 13 -53.68 -6.00 -17.13
C LYS A 13 -52.86 -7.20 -17.62
N LEU A 14 -53.47 -8.11 -18.39
CA LEU A 14 -52.79 -9.27 -18.95
C LEU A 14 -51.75 -8.88 -20.01
N ARG A 15 -52.04 -7.88 -20.84
CA ARG A 15 -51.08 -7.33 -21.81
C ARG A 15 -49.89 -6.65 -21.12
N PHE A 16 -50.13 -5.87 -20.07
CA PHE A 16 -49.04 -5.28 -19.28
C PHE A 16 -48.19 -6.34 -18.57
N LEU A 17 -48.80 -7.40 -18.04
CA LEU A 17 -48.08 -8.51 -17.42
C LEU A 17 -47.19 -9.25 -18.43
N LEU A 18 -47.69 -9.51 -19.64
CA LEU A 18 -46.94 -10.16 -20.71
C LEU A 18 -45.74 -9.33 -21.19
N VAL A 19 -45.91 -8.01 -21.33
CA VAL A 19 -44.81 -7.11 -21.69
C VAL A 19 -43.73 -7.12 -20.60
N LEU A 20 -44.12 -7.04 -19.32
CA LEU A 20 -43.18 -7.10 -18.20
C LEU A 20 -42.39 -8.43 -18.17
N LEU A 21 -43.07 -9.55 -18.43
CA LEU A 21 -42.49 -10.89 -18.41
C LEU A 21 -41.51 -11.11 -19.58
N LEU A 22 -41.77 -10.48 -20.73
CA LEU A 22 -40.89 -10.53 -21.90
C LEU A 22 -39.67 -9.61 -21.79
N THR A 23 -39.77 -8.50 -21.03
CA THR A 23 -38.65 -7.55 -20.87
C THR A 23 -37.71 -7.89 -19.71
N ALA A 24 -38.17 -8.64 -18.70
CA ALA A 24 -37.38 -9.04 -17.54
C ALA A 24 -36.08 -9.83 -17.85
N PRO A 25 -36.02 -10.76 -18.83
CA PRO A 25 -34.79 -11.52 -19.09
C PRO A 25 -33.68 -10.70 -19.77
N ILE A 26 -34.00 -9.56 -20.39
CA ILE A 26 -33.01 -8.71 -21.08
C ILE A 26 -32.11 -8.00 -20.06
N ILE A 27 -32.62 -7.69 -18.87
CA ILE A 27 -31.87 -7.00 -17.81
C ILE A 27 -30.88 -7.96 -17.11
N LEU A 28 -31.12 -9.28 -17.19
CA LEU A 28 -30.26 -10.29 -16.55
C LEU A 28 -29.06 -10.73 -17.42
N LEU A 29 -29.01 -10.34 -18.70
CA LEU A 29 -27.92 -10.70 -19.62
C LEU A 29 -26.78 -9.66 -19.68
N SER A 30 -26.92 -8.51 -19.02
CA SER A 30 -25.89 -7.44 -19.03
C SER A 30 -24.79 -7.57 -17.96
N CYS A 31 -24.75 -8.67 -17.21
CA CYS A 31 -23.63 -8.98 -16.32
C CYS A 31 -22.68 -10.02 -16.94
N THR A 32 -22.34 -9.89 -18.21
CA THR A 32 -21.14 -10.58 -18.71
C THR A 32 -19.95 -9.75 -18.27
N ASN A 33 -19.37 -10.12 -17.13
CA ASN A 33 -18.07 -9.65 -16.72
C ASN A 33 -17.08 -10.04 -17.84
N ASN A 34 -16.77 -9.09 -18.72
CA ASN A 34 -15.49 -9.10 -19.41
C ASN A 34 -14.45 -8.96 -18.30
N VAL A 35 -14.12 -10.08 -17.65
CA VAL A 35 -12.87 -10.23 -16.93
C VAL A 35 -11.83 -9.99 -18.01
N PRO A 36 -11.10 -8.86 -17.99
CA PRO A 36 -10.00 -8.68 -18.91
C PRO A 36 -9.12 -9.90 -18.71
N ASN A 37 -8.97 -10.71 -19.77
CA ASN A 37 -8.00 -11.79 -19.79
C ASN A 37 -6.62 -11.12 -19.83
N ASN A 38 -6.16 -10.65 -18.67
CA ASN A 38 -4.85 -10.03 -18.48
C ASN A 38 -3.76 -11.11 -18.38
N ASN A 39 -3.78 -12.06 -19.30
CA ASN A 39 -2.59 -12.85 -19.54
C ASN A 39 -1.51 -11.89 -20.04
N SER A 40 -0.49 -11.72 -19.20
CA SER A 40 0.79 -11.03 -19.39
C SER A 40 0.78 -9.50 -19.44
N MET A 41 0.44 -8.88 -18.31
CA MET A 41 1.32 -7.82 -17.81
C MET A 41 1.89 -8.35 -16.51
N LYS A 42 2.95 -9.17 -16.60
CA LYS A 42 3.92 -9.26 -15.52
C LYS A 42 4.59 -7.90 -15.49
N GLU A 43 3.91 -6.93 -14.87
CA GLU A 43 4.56 -5.73 -14.38
C GLU A 43 5.76 -6.24 -13.58
N ASN A 44 6.97 -5.83 -13.97
CA ASN A 44 8.19 -6.17 -13.25
C ASN A 44 8.16 -5.43 -11.91
N GLU A 45 7.29 -5.86 -10.99
CA GLU A 45 7.30 -5.41 -9.61
C GLU A 45 8.60 -5.92 -8.99
N GLN A 46 9.62 -5.07 -9.00
CA GLN A 46 10.89 -5.32 -8.34
C GLN A 46 10.85 -4.56 -7.02
N GLY A 47 10.85 -5.31 -5.92
CA GLY A 47 10.78 -4.76 -4.58
C GLY A 47 11.76 -5.44 -3.65
N THR A 48 12.40 -4.65 -2.79
CA THR A 48 13.23 -5.17 -1.70
C THR A 48 12.83 -4.50 -0.40
N VAL A 49 12.74 -5.29 0.66
CA VAL A 49 12.50 -4.81 2.02
C VAL A 49 13.73 -5.09 2.87
N TYR A 50 14.31 -4.02 3.39
CA TYR A 50 15.45 -4.01 4.28
C TYR A 50 14.98 -3.85 5.71
N PHE A 51 15.57 -4.62 6.61
CA PHE A 51 15.24 -4.60 8.02
C PHE A 51 16.50 -4.44 8.85
N GLY A 52 16.39 -3.70 9.95
CA GLY A 52 17.43 -3.68 10.95
C GLY A 52 16.86 -3.43 12.34
N LYS A 53 17.59 -3.94 13.32
CA LYS A 53 17.25 -3.84 14.72
C LYS A 53 18.48 -3.38 15.49
N GLY A 54 18.31 -2.33 16.29
CA GLY A 54 19.30 -1.85 17.24
C GLY A 54 18.99 -2.31 18.67
N GLU A 55 19.44 -1.52 19.64
CA GLU A 55 19.22 -1.76 21.06
C GLU A 55 17.78 -1.39 21.45
N VAL A 56 17.32 -0.20 21.04
CA VAL A 56 15.98 0.31 21.38
C VAL A 56 15.19 0.75 20.15
N TRP A 57 15.73 0.61 18.95
CA TRP A 57 15.03 0.89 17.70
C TRP A 57 14.90 -0.34 16.80
N LEU A 58 13.80 -0.36 16.06
CA LEU A 58 13.51 -1.28 14.97
C LEU A 58 13.24 -0.43 13.72
N ALA A 59 13.74 -0.82 12.56
CA ALA A 59 13.43 -0.12 11.33
C ALA A 59 13.22 -1.05 10.14
N THR A 60 12.39 -0.60 9.23
CA THR A 60 12.14 -1.24 7.94
C THR A 60 12.20 -0.17 6.87
N TYR A 61 12.99 -0.40 5.84
CA TYR A 61 13.04 0.41 4.65
C TYR A 61 12.62 -0.46 3.47
N SER A 62 11.66 -0.03 2.69
CA SER A 62 11.19 -0.78 1.53
C SER A 62 11.25 0.09 0.30
N VAL A 63 11.70 -0.48 -0.82
CA VAL A 63 11.68 0.20 -2.11
C VAL A 63 11.09 -0.73 -3.15
N PHE A 64 10.15 -0.19 -3.93
CA PHE A 64 9.44 -0.88 -4.99
C PHE A 64 9.50 -0.07 -6.27
N LYS A 65 9.76 -0.73 -7.39
CA LYS A 65 9.65 -0.15 -8.72
C LYS A 65 8.42 -0.74 -9.39
N VAL A 66 7.49 0.14 -9.77
CA VAL A 66 6.26 -0.20 -10.48
C VAL A 66 6.18 0.71 -11.70
N ASN A 67 6.30 0.13 -12.90
CA ASN A 67 6.51 0.88 -14.15
C ASN A 67 7.68 1.89 -14.04
N ASN A 68 7.39 3.18 -14.24
CA ASN A 68 8.33 4.29 -14.19
C ASN A 68 8.25 5.04 -12.84
N SER A 69 7.61 4.47 -11.82
CA SER A 69 7.57 5.02 -10.46
C SER A 69 8.41 4.16 -9.52
N LEU A 70 9.22 4.85 -8.72
CA LEU A 70 9.94 4.31 -7.58
C LEU A 70 9.20 4.74 -6.31
N PHE A 71 8.70 3.78 -5.56
CA PHE A 71 8.05 4.00 -4.27
C PHE A 71 8.99 3.58 -3.16
N ASP A 72 9.22 4.45 -2.18
CA ASP A 72 9.94 4.09 -0.96
C ASP A 72 9.10 4.33 0.30
N SER A 73 9.43 3.58 1.35
CA SER A 73 8.87 3.78 2.68
C SER A 73 9.92 3.47 3.74
N LEU A 74 10.00 4.34 4.73
CA LEU A 74 10.81 4.16 5.94
C LEU A 74 9.90 4.14 7.16
N TYR A 75 9.95 3.03 7.88
CA TYR A 75 9.29 2.83 9.16
C TYR A 75 10.34 2.68 10.27
N ILE A 76 10.18 3.44 11.35
CA ILE A 76 11.05 3.43 12.53
C ILE A 76 10.19 3.26 13.76
N GLN A 77 10.52 2.32 14.64
CA GLN A 77 9.75 2.04 15.85
C GLN A 77 10.64 1.91 17.08
N TYR A 78 10.27 2.62 18.14
CA TYR A 78 10.91 2.47 19.44
C TYR A 78 10.45 1.18 20.13
N ILE A 79 11.40 0.29 20.43
CA ILE A 79 11.21 -1.02 21.04
C ILE A 79 11.85 -1.13 22.43
N GLY A 80 12.26 -0.01 23.02
CA GLY A 80 12.82 0.01 24.37
C GLY A 80 11.86 -0.53 25.45
N LYS A 81 12.46 -1.02 26.54
CA LYS A 81 11.77 -1.75 27.62
C LYS A 81 10.72 -0.92 28.35
N ASN A 82 10.97 0.38 28.51
CA ASN A 82 10.06 1.26 29.22
C ASN A 82 9.03 1.85 28.24
N ARG A 83 7.75 1.52 28.44
CA ARG A 83 6.66 2.02 27.58
C ARG A 83 6.29 3.47 27.87
N ASP A 84 6.53 3.92 29.10
CA ASP A 84 6.15 5.24 29.57
C ASP A 84 7.28 6.28 29.40
N GLU A 85 8.44 5.85 28.90
CA GLU A 85 9.55 6.75 28.61
C GLU A 85 9.22 7.62 27.38
N SER A 86 9.09 8.92 27.59
CA SER A 86 8.95 9.90 26.52
C SER A 86 10.30 10.07 25.83
N ILE A 87 10.45 9.45 24.65
CA ILE A 87 11.66 9.51 23.83
C ILE A 87 11.81 10.85 23.10
N GLY A 88 10.72 11.62 23.01
CA GLY A 88 10.66 12.87 22.27
C GLY A 88 10.71 12.66 20.75
N PRO A 89 10.82 13.75 19.99
CA PRO A 89 10.96 13.68 18.54
C PRO A 89 12.33 13.11 18.14
N ILE A 90 12.39 12.55 16.95
CA ILE A 90 13.60 11.95 16.38
C ILE A 90 14.10 12.73 15.16
N GLU A 91 15.38 12.67 14.88
CA GLU A 91 15.95 12.96 13.57
C GLU A 91 16.54 11.69 13.00
N TYR A 92 16.55 11.55 11.67
CA TYR A 92 17.11 10.36 11.03
C TYR A 92 17.92 10.71 9.78
N SER A 93 18.86 9.83 9.45
CA SER A 93 19.61 9.82 8.19
C SER A 93 19.75 8.38 7.71
N LEU A 94 19.19 8.08 6.54
CA LEU A 94 19.30 6.81 5.83
C LEU A 94 20.31 6.98 4.69
N VAL A 95 21.36 6.17 4.65
CA VAL A 95 22.41 6.21 3.64
C VAL A 95 22.63 4.81 3.08
N GLY A 96 22.68 4.68 1.76
CA GLY A 96 23.03 3.43 1.06
C GLY A 96 22.83 3.56 -0.45
N ASP A 97 23.44 2.66 -1.21
CA ASP A 97 23.27 2.54 -2.67
C ASP A 97 23.30 3.86 -3.46
N GLY A 98 24.19 4.77 -3.05
CA GLY A 98 24.41 6.06 -3.72
C GLY A 98 23.42 7.17 -3.38
N PHE A 99 22.46 6.96 -2.46
CA PHE A 99 21.54 7.99 -2.01
C PHE A 99 21.60 8.22 -0.49
N LYS A 100 21.07 9.39 -0.10
CA LYS A 100 20.93 9.82 1.29
C LYS A 100 19.56 10.48 1.47
N PHE A 101 18.77 9.97 2.42
CA PHE A 101 17.56 10.62 2.91
C PHE A 101 17.75 11.06 4.35
N GLU A 102 17.41 12.29 4.66
CA GLU A 102 17.49 12.81 6.03
C GLU A 102 16.27 13.63 6.39
N SER A 103 15.89 13.58 7.67
CA SER A 103 14.86 14.47 8.22
C SER A 103 15.36 15.91 8.17
N GLN A 104 14.55 16.82 7.63
CA GLN A 104 14.87 18.26 7.62
C GLN A 104 14.65 18.93 8.99
N TYR A 105 13.85 18.32 9.85
CA TYR A 105 13.50 18.78 11.19
C TYR A 105 13.10 17.56 12.05
N SER A 106 13.06 17.73 13.36
CA SER A 106 12.71 16.65 14.29
C SER A 106 11.27 16.17 14.08
N GLN A 107 11.09 14.86 14.04
CA GLN A 107 9.84 14.17 13.73
C GLN A 107 9.22 13.56 14.98
N GLU A 108 7.96 13.89 15.25
CA GLU A 108 7.22 13.29 16.35
C GLU A 108 6.90 11.82 16.08
N LEU A 109 7.03 11.00 17.13
CA LEU A 109 6.55 9.62 17.10
C LEU A 109 5.03 9.60 17.25
N LYS A 110 4.37 8.75 16.46
CA LYS A 110 2.91 8.59 16.45
C LYS A 110 2.53 7.15 16.81
N GLY A 111 1.29 6.96 17.27
CA GLY A 111 0.74 5.64 17.56
C GLY A 111 1.58 4.86 18.57
N VAL A 112 2.08 3.69 18.18
CA VAL A 112 2.87 2.80 19.04
C VAL A 112 4.35 3.19 19.02
N ARG A 113 4.63 4.47 19.26
CA ARG A 113 5.98 5.07 19.30
C ARG A 113 6.75 4.84 17.99
N SER A 114 6.07 5.09 16.87
CA SER A 114 6.58 4.85 15.52
C SER A 114 6.58 6.11 14.68
N PHE A 115 7.55 6.21 13.77
CA PHE A 115 7.60 7.17 12.70
C PHE A 115 7.47 6.41 11.36
N HIS A 116 6.73 7.00 10.42
CA HIS A 116 6.56 6.46 9.08
C HIS A 116 6.57 7.59 8.07
N THR A 117 7.35 7.42 7.01
CA THR A 117 7.35 8.28 5.83
C THR A 117 7.37 7.41 4.58
N SER A 118 6.79 7.93 3.50
CA SER A 118 6.80 7.29 2.19
C SER A 118 6.94 8.35 1.10
N SER A 119 7.60 7.99 0.01
CA SER A 119 7.87 8.87 -1.10
C SER A 119 7.64 8.17 -2.44
N GLU A 120 7.36 8.96 -3.48
CA GLU A 120 7.26 8.50 -4.86
C GLU A 120 8.17 9.37 -5.72
N ALA A 121 8.97 8.74 -6.56
CA ALA A 121 9.87 9.40 -7.50
C ALA A 121 9.75 8.77 -8.89
N ASN A 122 10.10 9.53 -9.93
CA ASN A 122 10.20 8.98 -11.28
C ASN A 122 11.48 8.14 -11.41
N ALA A 123 11.33 6.86 -11.74
CA ALA A 123 12.43 5.90 -11.85
C ALA A 123 13.38 6.17 -13.02
N ASP A 124 12.99 6.97 -14.01
CA ASP A 124 13.87 7.38 -15.12
C ASP A 124 14.88 8.46 -14.69
N ILE A 125 14.56 9.19 -13.61
CA ILE A 125 15.42 10.24 -13.04
C ILE A 125 16.39 9.64 -12.01
N PHE A 126 15.96 8.62 -11.29
CA PHE A 126 16.75 7.97 -10.24
C PHE A 126 17.30 6.64 -10.72
N SER A 127 18.63 6.53 -10.83
CA SER A 127 19.31 5.28 -11.21
C SER A 127 19.36 4.22 -10.09
N PHE A 128 18.49 4.34 -9.09
CA PHE A 128 18.42 3.38 -7.98
C PHE A 128 17.61 2.17 -8.41
N GLU A 129 18.21 0.98 -8.29
CA GLU A 129 17.55 -0.30 -8.52
C GLU A 129 17.52 -1.08 -7.20
N PRO A 130 16.34 -1.57 -6.75
CA PRO A 130 16.23 -2.37 -5.53
C PRO A 130 17.16 -3.60 -5.59
N ASN A 131 18.21 -3.62 -4.76
CA ASN A 131 19.18 -4.71 -4.72
C ASN A 131 19.03 -5.56 -3.45
N LYS A 132 18.92 -6.89 -3.62
CA LYS A 132 18.88 -7.85 -2.51
C LYS A 132 20.12 -7.81 -1.63
N ASP A 133 21.27 -7.46 -2.20
CA ASP A 133 22.54 -7.34 -1.48
C ASP A 133 22.80 -5.90 -0.98
N GLY A 134 21.83 -4.99 -1.18
CA GLY A 134 21.91 -3.62 -0.70
C GLY A 134 22.01 -3.56 0.83
N VAL A 135 22.90 -2.70 1.32
CA VAL A 135 23.07 -2.44 2.75
C VAL A 135 22.83 -0.96 3.01
N PHE A 136 21.87 -0.68 3.89
CA PHE A 136 21.58 0.68 4.32
C PHE A 136 22.06 0.89 5.74
N THR A 137 22.51 2.11 6.02
CA THR A 137 22.81 2.57 7.37
C THR A 137 21.80 3.64 7.75
N LEU A 138 21.01 3.36 8.78
CA LEU A 138 20.05 4.28 9.35
C LEU A 138 20.59 4.81 10.68
N THR A 139 20.87 6.09 10.75
CA THR A 139 21.23 6.78 12.00
C THR A 139 20.01 7.48 12.56
N ILE A 140 19.68 7.25 13.83
CA ILE A 140 18.55 7.84 14.56
C ILE A 140 19.10 8.66 15.72
N LYS A 141 18.76 9.95 15.78
CA LYS A 141 19.05 10.83 16.91
C LYS A 141 17.79 11.06 17.72
N TYR A 142 17.88 10.91 19.04
CA TYR A 142 16.74 11.00 19.95
C TYR A 142 17.22 11.37 21.35
N SER A 143 16.57 12.32 22.04
CA SER A 143 16.90 12.67 23.43
C SER A 143 18.41 12.87 23.71
N GLY A 144 19.14 13.48 22.76
CA GLY A 144 20.60 13.68 22.84
C GLY A 144 21.46 12.43 22.62
N LYS A 145 20.85 11.27 22.38
CA LYS A 145 21.50 10.00 22.01
C LYS A 145 21.49 9.81 20.50
N THR A 146 22.32 8.88 20.04
CA THR A 146 22.39 8.45 18.64
C THR A 146 22.50 6.93 18.59
N GLU A 147 21.75 6.31 17.71
CA GLU A 147 21.81 4.87 17.45
C GLU A 147 21.87 4.62 15.94
N THR A 148 22.72 3.68 15.55
CA THR A 148 22.93 3.33 14.14
C THR A 148 22.47 1.91 13.90
N LEU A 149 21.60 1.73 12.90
CA LEU A 149 21.07 0.45 12.47
C LEU A 149 21.63 0.12 11.09
N HIS A 150 22.08 -1.11 10.91
CA HIS A 150 22.38 -1.66 9.59
C HIS A 150 21.15 -2.41 9.10
N LEU A 151 20.58 -1.96 7.98
CA LEU A 151 19.42 -2.59 7.35
C LEU A 151 19.90 -3.50 6.21
N SER A 152 19.44 -4.75 6.22
CA SER A 152 19.72 -5.73 5.17
C SER A 152 18.44 -6.39 4.70
N SER A 153 18.43 -6.87 3.45
CA SER A 153 17.28 -7.54 2.86
C SER A 153 16.93 -8.82 3.60
N LEU A 154 15.64 -8.99 3.93
CA LEU A 154 15.10 -10.25 4.46
C LEU A 154 14.62 -11.16 3.32
N ILE A 155 15.52 -11.56 2.42
CA ILE A 155 15.22 -12.65 1.51
C ILE A 155 15.80 -13.92 2.13
N GLN A 156 14.97 -14.58 2.94
CA GLN A 156 15.14 -16.00 3.18
C GLN A 156 14.76 -16.69 1.88
N ASN A 157 15.73 -17.35 1.23
CA ASN A 157 15.42 -18.34 0.21
C ASN A 157 14.52 -19.38 0.88
N GLU A 158 13.23 -19.41 0.53
CA GLU A 158 12.41 -20.60 0.72
C GLU A 158 13.01 -21.69 -0.16
N ASN A 159 13.83 -22.55 0.44
CA ASN A 159 14.23 -23.85 -0.10
C ASN A 159 13.39 -24.93 0.59
#